data_AF-A0A9N9QX89-F1
#
_entry.id   AF-A0A9N9QX89-F1
#
_cell.length_a   1.000
_cell.length_b   1.000
_cell.length_c   1.000
_cell.angle_alpha   90.00
_cell.angle_beta   90.00
_cell.angle_gamma   90.00
#
_symmetry.space_group_name_H-M   'P 1'
#
loop_
_entity.id
_entity.type
_entity.pdbx_description
1 polymer ?
#
loop_
_entity_poly.entity_id
_entity_poly.type
_entity_poly.pdbx_seq_one_letter_code
_entity_poly.pdbx_strand_id
1 'polypeptide(L)'
;MMGTRYKCLVTVFLILLASPEISHGCEMEGVIFWHFWQDVSIQDVFEGVVVNRSTSNILGIQSVTQTLTNRGPYMEVLMLDSFFIIRTNESFKYYEEYETSHQISVATTFNCVGGSTNSLTFIITVNDTNNNDPIFRPDDVYEFTMIPPLPPGFQITNNLNQILVRDIDLTTQRINFEILDNSYFIIDYDASSTTPKEFLASLKTTTFIRNIPETIEFIISATDVDLTGDPRRTSNATIRIQSDGSFELPEELVFSQTFYLADYTEENQIRLQEPITLQQGYHEQVTFSLVSGISILDEH
;
A
#
# COMPACT_ATOMS: atom_id res chain seq x y z
N MET A 1 61.46 -76.80 -52.10
CA MET A 1 60.24 -76.85 -52.94
C MET A 1 59.03 -76.66 -52.03
N MET A 2 58.11 -75.77 -52.42
CA MET A 2 56.77 -75.52 -51.84
C MET A 2 56.74 -75.12 -50.35
N GLY A 3 56.46 -73.88 -49.92
CA GLY A 3 55.78 -72.77 -50.58
C GLY A 3 54.28 -72.79 -50.27
N THR A 4 53.86 -72.37 -49.07
CA THR A 4 52.44 -72.08 -48.81
C THR A 4 52.31 -70.84 -47.92
N ARG A 5 51.80 -69.78 -48.54
CA ARG A 5 51.47 -68.48 -47.95
C ARG A 5 50.10 -68.58 -47.28
N TYR A 6 49.98 -68.23 -46.01
CA TYR A 6 48.68 -67.93 -45.41
C TYR A 6 48.39 -66.44 -45.61
N LYS A 7 47.38 -66.17 -46.45
CA LYS A 7 46.86 -64.84 -46.73
C LYS A 7 46.02 -64.36 -45.55
N CYS A 8 46.30 -63.12 -45.18
CA CYS A 8 45.52 -62.20 -44.37
C CYS A 8 44.06 -62.15 -44.86
N LEU A 9 43.10 -62.30 -43.94
CA LEU A 9 41.72 -61.88 -44.14
C LEU A 9 41.21 -61.35 -42.80
N VAL A 10 41.57 -60.10 -42.50
CA VAL A 10 40.98 -59.33 -41.41
C VAL A 10 39.71 -58.71 -41.97
N THR A 11 38.56 -59.33 -41.66
CA THR A 11 37.25 -58.76 -41.94
C THR A 11 36.98 -57.69 -40.88
N VAL A 12 37.25 -56.43 -41.20
CA VAL A 12 36.80 -55.28 -40.40
C VAL A 12 35.30 -55.15 -40.60
N PHE A 13 34.51 -55.62 -39.64
CA PHE A 13 33.07 -55.37 -39.60
C PHE A 13 32.88 -53.95 -39.07
N LEU A 14 32.78 -52.97 -39.98
CA LEU A 14 32.43 -51.60 -39.66
C LEU A 14 30.94 -51.57 -39.32
N ILE A 15 30.60 -51.73 -38.04
CA ILE A 15 29.25 -51.47 -37.55
C ILE A 15 29.08 -49.94 -37.54
N LEU A 16 28.55 -49.40 -38.62
CA LEU A 16 27.87 -48.12 -38.60
C LEU A 16 26.66 -48.29 -37.68
N LEU A 17 26.82 -47.92 -36.42
CA LEU A 17 25.71 -47.58 -35.53
C LEU A 17 25.11 -46.27 -36.04
N ALA A 18 24.35 -46.35 -37.13
CA ALA A 18 23.29 -45.39 -37.36
C ALA A 18 22.21 -45.74 -36.34
N SER A 19 22.29 -45.17 -35.14
CA SER A 19 21.14 -45.08 -34.25
C SER A 19 20.06 -44.32 -35.03
N PRO A 20 18.91 -44.93 -35.34
CA PRO A 20 17.81 -44.15 -35.83
C PRO A 20 17.38 -43.29 -34.63
N GLU A 21 17.69 -42.00 -34.66
CA GLU A 21 17.05 -41.01 -33.79
C GLU A 21 15.60 -40.91 -34.23
N ILE A 22 14.84 -41.93 -33.88
CA ILE A 22 13.40 -41.89 -33.89
C ILE A 22 13.02 -41.22 -32.57
N SER A 23 13.16 -39.91 -32.52
CA SER A 23 12.46 -39.11 -31.54
C SER A 23 11.02 -38.93 -32.05
N HIS A 24 10.09 -39.71 -31.48
CA HIS A 24 8.65 -39.61 -31.75
C HIS A 24 7.91 -38.79 -30.67
N GLY A 25 8.63 -37.90 -29.98
CA GLY A 25 8.07 -37.03 -28.95
C GLY A 25 8.33 -35.56 -29.25
N CYS A 26 7.49 -34.68 -28.68
CA CYS A 26 7.80 -33.25 -28.70
C CYS A 26 9.16 -33.02 -28.04
N GLU A 27 9.98 -32.18 -28.65
CA GLU A 27 11.27 -31.74 -28.13
C GLU A 27 11.30 -30.22 -28.07
N MET A 28 11.87 -29.70 -26.99
CA MET A 28 12.04 -28.27 -26.77
C MET A 28 13.38 -28.05 -26.09
N GLU A 29 14.11 -27.04 -26.54
CA GLU A 29 15.40 -26.65 -25.97
C GLU A 29 15.31 -26.45 -24.45
N GLY A 30 16.25 -27.08 -23.73
CA GLY A 30 16.31 -27.00 -22.26
C GLY A 30 15.25 -27.84 -21.53
N VAL A 31 14.32 -28.51 -22.23
CA VAL A 31 13.28 -29.35 -21.63
C VAL A 31 13.67 -30.82 -21.75
N ILE A 32 14.17 -31.39 -20.66
CA ILE A 32 14.50 -32.82 -20.57
C ILE A 32 13.31 -33.64 -20.07
N PHE A 33 12.52 -33.05 -19.17
CA PHE A 33 11.41 -33.71 -18.50
C PHE A 33 10.14 -32.88 -18.61
N TRP A 34 9.26 -33.27 -19.53
CA TRP A 34 7.99 -32.57 -19.80
C TRP A 34 7.01 -32.55 -18.63
N HIS A 35 7.20 -33.41 -17.63
CA HIS A 35 6.33 -33.46 -16.44
C HIS A 35 6.74 -32.46 -15.35
N PHE A 36 7.91 -31.82 -15.48
CA PHE A 36 8.33 -30.76 -14.57
C PHE A 36 8.05 -29.39 -15.17
N TRP A 37 7.61 -28.49 -14.31
CA TRP A 37 7.48 -27.09 -14.70
C TRP A 37 8.86 -26.47 -14.96
N GLN A 38 8.85 -25.38 -15.70
CA GLN A 38 10.01 -24.55 -15.99
C GLN A 38 9.86 -23.23 -15.24
N ASP A 39 10.84 -22.90 -14.41
CA ASP A 39 10.85 -21.64 -13.66
C ASP A 39 11.50 -20.53 -14.49
N VAL A 40 10.83 -19.38 -14.55
CA VAL A 40 11.32 -18.17 -15.20
C VAL A 40 11.01 -16.99 -14.29
N SER A 41 11.84 -15.94 -14.31
CA SER A 41 11.62 -14.75 -13.49
C SER A 41 11.74 -13.50 -14.33
N ILE A 42 10.83 -12.55 -14.10
CA ILE A 42 10.80 -11.23 -14.74
C ILE A 42 10.48 -10.17 -13.67
N GLN A 43 10.78 -8.91 -13.97
CA GLN A 43 10.24 -7.80 -13.20
C GLN A 43 8.78 -7.52 -13.63
N ASP A 44 7.97 -7.00 -12.73
CA ASP A 44 6.63 -6.43 -12.96
C ASP A 44 6.57 -5.36 -14.07
N VAL A 45 7.66 -4.64 -14.31
CA VAL A 45 7.82 -3.65 -15.40
C VAL A 45 8.30 -4.26 -16.72
N PHE A 46 8.47 -5.58 -16.80
CA PHE A 46 9.09 -6.21 -17.97
C PHE A 46 8.18 -6.23 -19.20
N GLU A 47 8.68 -5.65 -20.31
CA GLU A 47 8.03 -5.71 -21.62
C GLU A 47 8.85 -6.54 -22.61
N GLY A 48 8.24 -7.61 -23.14
CA GLY A 48 8.82 -8.39 -24.23
C GLY A 48 8.85 -9.89 -23.98
N VAL A 49 9.84 -10.55 -24.57
CA VAL A 49 9.93 -12.01 -24.64
C VAL A 49 10.50 -12.58 -23.34
N VAL A 50 9.68 -13.39 -22.66
CA VAL A 50 9.99 -14.06 -21.39
C VAL A 50 10.63 -15.43 -21.64
N VAL A 51 10.09 -16.19 -22.60
CA VAL A 51 10.60 -17.49 -23.02
C VAL A 51 10.78 -17.48 -24.53
N ASN A 52 11.93 -17.95 -24.98
CA ASN A 52 12.19 -18.25 -26.38
C ASN A 52 13.01 -19.53 -26.46
N ARG A 53 12.43 -20.59 -27.02
CA ARG A 53 13.04 -21.92 -27.10
C ARG A 53 12.84 -22.52 -28.48
N SER A 54 13.91 -23.07 -29.04
CA SER A 54 13.79 -23.87 -30.26
C SER A 54 13.01 -25.17 -29.98
N THR A 55 12.27 -25.65 -30.98
CA THR A 55 11.42 -26.86 -30.89
C THR A 55 11.67 -27.78 -32.07
N SER A 56 11.61 -29.09 -31.81
CA SER A 56 11.60 -30.15 -32.83
C SER A 56 10.43 -31.09 -32.56
N ASN A 57 9.88 -31.67 -33.62
CA ASN A 57 8.74 -32.60 -33.53
C ASN A 57 7.47 -32.02 -32.86
N ILE A 58 7.34 -30.69 -32.79
CA ILE A 58 6.13 -29.98 -32.35
C ILE A 58 5.41 -29.44 -33.58
N LEU A 59 4.17 -29.89 -33.82
CA LEU A 59 3.33 -29.45 -34.93
C LEU A 59 2.59 -28.14 -34.63
N GLY A 60 2.39 -27.84 -33.34
CA GLY A 60 1.74 -26.61 -32.90
C GLY A 60 1.20 -26.72 -31.48
N ILE A 61 0.61 -25.62 -31.02
CA ILE A 61 -0.05 -25.53 -29.72
C ILE A 61 -1.48 -26.05 -29.85
N GLN A 62 -1.83 -27.04 -29.04
CA GLN A 62 -3.19 -27.57 -28.92
C GLN A 62 -4.05 -26.67 -28.02
N SER A 63 -3.50 -26.27 -26.87
CA SER A 63 -4.18 -25.41 -25.90
C SER A 63 -3.18 -24.67 -25.02
N VAL A 64 -3.63 -23.52 -24.51
CA VAL A 64 -2.92 -22.73 -23.51
C VAL A 64 -3.90 -22.47 -22.37
N THR A 65 -3.48 -22.79 -21.15
CA THR A 65 -4.20 -22.46 -19.93
C THR A 65 -3.29 -21.58 -19.09
N GLN A 66 -3.79 -20.41 -18.71
CA GLN A 66 -3.13 -19.52 -17.76
C GLN A 66 -3.96 -19.49 -16.47
N THR A 67 -3.32 -19.28 -15.32
CA THR A 67 -4.05 -19.09 -14.06
C THR A 67 -5.09 -17.98 -14.24
N LEU A 68 -6.33 -18.23 -13.80
CA LEU A 68 -7.42 -17.26 -13.84
C LEU A 68 -7.11 -16.12 -12.88
N THR A 69 -6.49 -15.09 -13.43
CA THR A 69 -6.25 -13.79 -12.81
C THR A 69 -7.48 -12.90 -12.96
N ASN A 70 -7.65 -11.89 -12.09
CA ASN A 70 -8.80 -10.98 -12.09
C ASN A 70 -9.02 -10.30 -13.45
N ARG A 71 -7.96 -9.92 -14.18
CA ARG A 71 -8.06 -9.25 -15.50
C ARG A 71 -7.17 -9.77 -16.62
N GLY A 72 -6.42 -10.86 -16.41
CA GLY A 72 -5.60 -11.45 -17.46
C GLY A 72 -6.40 -12.06 -18.62
N PRO A 73 -5.72 -12.70 -19.59
CA PRO A 73 -4.32 -13.13 -19.54
C PRO A 73 -3.33 -11.99 -19.72
N TYR A 74 -2.15 -12.15 -19.12
CA TYR A 74 -1.05 -11.19 -19.21
C TYR A 74 0.10 -11.64 -20.12
N MET A 75 0.11 -12.94 -20.45
CA MET A 75 1.09 -13.52 -21.35
C MET A 75 0.44 -13.87 -22.68
N GLU A 76 1.16 -13.61 -23.76
CA GLU A 76 0.90 -14.14 -25.08
C GLU A 76 1.82 -15.34 -25.33
N VAL A 77 1.23 -16.43 -25.84
CA VAL A 77 1.95 -17.68 -26.13
C VAL A 77 1.85 -17.96 -27.62
N LEU A 78 3.00 -18.11 -28.27
CA LEU A 78 3.11 -18.21 -29.73
C LEU A 78 4.00 -19.40 -30.12
N MET A 79 3.69 -19.97 -31.28
CA MET A 79 4.59 -20.84 -32.04
C MET A 79 4.91 -20.12 -33.34
N LEU A 80 6.17 -19.72 -33.53
CA LEU A 80 6.67 -19.10 -34.76
C LEU A 80 7.75 -19.99 -35.35
N ASP A 81 7.48 -20.55 -36.53
CA ASP A 81 8.34 -21.55 -37.16
C ASP A 81 8.66 -22.72 -36.20
N SER A 82 9.94 -22.87 -35.84
CA SER A 82 10.44 -23.87 -34.89
C SER A 82 10.79 -23.25 -33.53
N PHE A 83 10.10 -22.19 -33.12
CA PHE A 83 10.29 -21.53 -31.83
C PHE A 83 8.99 -21.42 -31.03
N PHE A 84 9.07 -21.84 -29.78
CA PHE A 84 8.05 -21.58 -28.76
C PHE A 84 8.40 -20.31 -28.01
N ILE A 85 7.44 -19.38 -27.96
CA ILE A 85 7.63 -18.04 -27.41
C ILE A 85 6.53 -17.74 -26.39
N ILE A 86 6.94 -17.25 -25.21
CA ILE A 86 6.05 -16.60 -24.25
C ILE A 86 6.53 -15.16 -24.12
N ARG A 87 5.62 -14.19 -24.23
CA ARG A 87 5.94 -12.77 -24.04
C ARG A 87 4.83 -12.06 -23.27
N THR A 88 5.17 -10.95 -22.61
CA THR A 88 4.16 -10.08 -22.00
C THR A 88 3.30 -9.43 -23.08
N ASN A 89 2.01 -9.23 -22.80
CA ASN A 89 1.07 -8.53 -23.67
C ASN A 89 0.73 -7.14 -23.11
N GLU A 90 -0.10 -6.37 -23.81
CA GLU A 90 -0.49 -5.01 -23.38
C GLU A 90 -1.22 -4.95 -22.03
N SER A 91 -1.80 -6.06 -21.56
CA SER A 91 -2.48 -6.11 -20.27
C SER A 91 -1.50 -6.24 -19.11
N PHE A 92 -0.26 -6.71 -19.32
CA PHE A 92 0.72 -6.95 -18.25
C PHE A 92 1.09 -5.66 -17.50
N LYS A 93 1.05 -4.50 -18.16
CA LYS A 93 1.23 -3.19 -17.52
C LYS A 93 0.19 -2.86 -16.43
N TYR A 94 -0.89 -3.63 -16.35
CA TYR A 94 -1.93 -3.52 -15.32
C TYR A 94 -1.91 -4.70 -14.35
N TYR A 95 -0.85 -5.52 -14.35
CA TYR A 95 -0.74 -6.68 -13.48
C TYR A 95 -0.86 -6.26 -12.01
N GLU A 96 -0.07 -5.28 -11.60
CA GLU A 96 -0.05 -4.74 -10.23
C GLU A 96 -1.38 -4.09 -9.84
N GLU A 97 -2.09 -3.48 -10.77
CA GLU A 97 -3.39 -2.85 -10.49
C GLU A 97 -4.46 -3.89 -10.08
N TYR A 98 -4.40 -5.11 -10.63
CA TYR A 98 -5.47 -6.10 -10.52
C TYR A 98 -5.08 -7.38 -9.77
N GLU A 99 -3.80 -7.70 -9.66
CA GLU A 99 -3.31 -8.94 -9.08
C GLU A 99 -2.53 -8.71 -7.78
N THR A 100 -2.50 -9.74 -6.95
CA THR A 100 -1.66 -9.81 -5.72
C THR A 100 -0.71 -11.02 -5.75
N SER A 101 -0.75 -11.81 -6.81
CA SER A 101 0.13 -12.97 -6.98
C SER A 101 1.52 -12.51 -7.43
N HIS A 102 2.56 -13.21 -6.98
CA HIS A 102 3.93 -13.05 -7.51
C HIS A 102 4.25 -14.09 -8.60
N GLN A 103 3.24 -14.81 -9.09
CA GLN A 103 3.42 -15.91 -10.03
C GLN A 103 2.32 -15.93 -11.09
N ILE A 104 2.72 -16.17 -12.33
CA ILE A 104 1.87 -16.48 -13.46
C ILE A 104 2.22 -17.90 -13.93
N SER A 105 1.25 -18.82 -13.92
CA SER A 105 1.43 -20.16 -14.48
C SER A 105 0.87 -20.21 -15.89
N VAL A 106 1.68 -20.69 -16.83
CA VAL A 106 1.31 -20.89 -18.25
C VAL A 106 1.49 -22.37 -18.58
N ALA A 107 0.39 -23.12 -18.64
CA ALA A 107 0.37 -24.51 -19.04
C ALA A 107 0.02 -24.60 -20.54
N THR A 108 0.92 -25.17 -21.33
CA THR A 108 0.72 -25.34 -22.78
C THR A 108 0.71 -26.81 -23.12
N THR A 109 -0.29 -27.25 -23.90
CA THR A 109 -0.32 -28.59 -24.49
C THR A 109 0.02 -28.50 -25.97
N PHE A 110 0.92 -29.36 -26.41
CA PHE A 110 1.48 -29.39 -27.76
C PHE A 110 1.01 -30.64 -28.51
N ASN A 111 0.74 -30.48 -29.81
CA ASN A 111 0.59 -31.61 -30.72
C ASN A 111 1.97 -32.01 -31.25
N CYS A 112 2.37 -33.26 -31.07
CA CYS A 112 3.67 -33.75 -31.49
C CYS A 112 3.57 -34.53 -32.81
N VAL A 113 4.69 -34.62 -33.53
CA VAL A 113 4.84 -35.55 -34.66
C VAL A 113 4.62 -36.98 -34.15
N GLY A 114 3.84 -37.77 -34.89
CA GLY A 114 3.45 -39.13 -34.47
C GLY A 114 2.11 -39.21 -33.72
N GLY A 115 1.42 -38.07 -33.52
CA GLY A 115 0.05 -38.01 -33.01
C GLY A 115 -0.07 -38.05 -31.48
N SER A 116 1.05 -37.99 -30.76
CA SER A 116 1.08 -37.81 -29.32
C SER A 116 0.86 -36.35 -28.92
N THR A 117 0.54 -36.12 -27.65
CA THR A 117 0.50 -34.79 -27.05
C THR A 117 1.40 -34.75 -25.82
N ASN A 118 2.07 -33.62 -25.62
CA ASN A 118 2.85 -33.34 -24.41
C ASN A 118 2.41 -32.01 -23.82
N SER A 119 2.31 -31.93 -22.50
CA SER A 119 2.04 -30.67 -21.79
C SER A 119 3.30 -30.20 -21.07
N LEU A 120 3.50 -28.89 -21.01
CA LEU A 120 4.57 -28.25 -20.25
C LEU A 120 4.02 -27.02 -19.53
N THR A 121 4.42 -26.84 -18.28
CA THR A 121 4.03 -25.68 -17.47
C THR A 121 5.22 -24.77 -17.27
N PHE A 122 5.03 -23.48 -17.48
CA PHE A 122 5.97 -22.43 -17.09
C PHE A 122 5.43 -21.72 -15.86
N ILE A 123 6.23 -21.64 -14.80
CA ILE A 123 5.96 -20.80 -13.62
C ILE A 123 6.81 -19.56 -13.78
N ILE A 124 6.16 -18.42 -14.01
CA ILE A 124 6.80 -17.14 -14.21
C ILE A 124 6.67 -16.37 -12.91
N THR A 125 7.76 -16.23 -12.17
CA THR A 125 7.85 -15.36 -11.00
C THR A 125 7.91 -13.91 -11.43
N VAL A 126 7.00 -13.10 -10.91
CA VAL A 126 6.97 -11.65 -11.07
C VAL A 126 7.63 -11.05 -9.83
N ASN A 127 8.82 -10.50 -10.03
CA ASN A 127 9.53 -9.73 -9.02
C ASN A 127 9.02 -8.30 -9.06
N ASP A 128 8.73 -7.78 -7.88
CA ASP A 128 8.20 -6.45 -7.69
C ASP A 128 9.31 -5.39 -7.76
N THR A 129 8.97 -4.22 -8.26
CA THR A 129 9.78 -2.99 -8.21
C THR A 129 8.97 -1.91 -7.53
N ASN A 130 9.60 -1.03 -6.76
CA ASN A 130 8.87 0.08 -6.12
C ASN A 130 8.65 1.22 -7.13
N ASN A 131 7.69 1.00 -8.02
CA ASN A 131 7.47 1.84 -9.18
C ASN A 131 6.20 2.71 -9.05
N ASN A 132 5.35 2.50 -8.04
CA ASN A 132 4.14 3.28 -7.80
C ASN A 132 4.21 4.10 -6.52
N ASP A 133 3.79 5.37 -6.58
CA ASP A 133 3.62 6.17 -5.37
C ASP A 133 2.35 5.74 -4.62
N PRO A 134 2.33 5.79 -3.27
CA PRO A 134 1.09 5.68 -2.51
C PRO A 134 0.09 6.77 -2.93
N ILE A 135 -1.20 6.44 -3.06
CA ILE A 135 -2.24 7.37 -3.51
C ILE A 135 -3.35 7.49 -2.47
N PHE A 136 -3.60 8.70 -1.98
CA PHE A 136 -4.75 8.99 -1.11
C PHE A 136 -6.08 8.84 -1.87
N ARG A 137 -7.10 8.34 -1.16
CA ARG A 137 -8.43 8.04 -1.71
C ARG A 137 -9.55 8.57 -0.79
N PRO A 138 -10.67 9.06 -1.36
CA PRO A 138 -10.93 9.25 -2.80
C PRO A 138 -10.09 10.38 -3.42
N ASP A 139 -9.68 11.35 -2.60
CA ASP A 139 -8.95 12.55 -2.99
C ASP A 139 -7.78 12.81 -2.02
N ASP A 140 -6.95 13.82 -2.33
CA ASP A 140 -5.83 14.29 -1.51
C ASP A 140 -6.22 15.39 -0.50
N VAL A 141 -7.52 15.62 -0.30
CA VAL A 141 -8.07 16.54 0.71
C VAL A 141 -9.14 15.82 1.52
N TYR A 142 -8.96 15.79 2.85
CA TYR A 142 -9.93 15.21 3.78
C TYR A 142 -10.52 16.30 4.67
N GLU A 143 -11.85 16.35 4.70
CA GLU A 143 -12.59 17.31 5.52
C GLU A 143 -13.32 16.60 6.65
N PHE A 144 -13.10 17.08 7.86
CA PHE A 144 -13.71 16.57 9.08
C PHE A 144 -14.47 17.68 9.79
N THR A 145 -15.76 17.45 10.02
CA THR A 145 -16.58 18.34 10.86
C THR A 145 -16.69 17.74 12.26
N MET A 146 -16.31 18.53 13.27
CA MET A 146 -16.23 18.10 14.66
C MET A 146 -17.07 19.01 15.56
N ILE A 147 -17.50 18.49 16.71
CA ILE A 147 -18.22 19.25 17.73
C ILE A 147 -17.32 19.33 18.97
N PRO A 148 -16.60 20.46 19.16
CA PRO A 148 -15.84 20.69 20.38
C PRO A 148 -16.74 20.72 21.64
N PRO A 149 -16.19 20.49 22.84
CA PRO A 149 -14.78 20.25 23.13
C PRO A 149 -14.33 18.82 22.75
N LEU A 150 -13.12 18.69 22.23
CA LEU A 150 -12.51 17.39 21.94
C LEU A 150 -11.49 17.04 23.04
N PRO A 151 -11.68 15.95 23.80
CA PRO A 151 -10.69 15.52 24.78
C PRO A 151 -9.41 14.99 24.12
N PRO A 152 -8.28 14.91 24.83
CA PRO A 152 -7.11 14.18 24.35
C PRO A 152 -7.44 12.72 24.03
N GLY A 153 -6.87 12.18 22.94
CA GLY A 153 -7.13 10.82 22.47
C GLY A 153 -8.47 10.66 21.75
N PHE A 154 -9.20 11.75 21.50
CA PHE A 154 -10.44 11.72 20.73
C PHE A 154 -10.15 11.28 19.30
N GLN A 155 -10.89 10.27 18.84
CA GLN A 155 -10.74 9.69 17.51
C GLN A 155 -11.47 10.54 16.47
N ILE A 156 -10.73 11.09 15.50
CA ILE A 156 -11.24 11.92 14.40
C ILE A 156 -11.75 11.03 13.24
N THR A 157 -10.96 10.03 12.83
CA THR A 157 -11.36 9.08 11.77
C THR A 157 -12.28 7.99 12.31
N ASN A 158 -13.27 7.58 11.52
CA ASN A 158 -14.19 6.49 11.90
C ASN A 158 -14.53 5.64 10.66
N ASN A 159 -15.40 4.65 10.81
CA ASN A 159 -15.77 3.74 9.70
C ASN A 159 -16.43 4.43 8.50
N LEU A 160 -16.91 5.66 8.64
CA LEU A 160 -17.51 6.46 7.55
C LEU A 160 -16.53 7.48 6.97
N ASN A 161 -15.64 8.03 7.80
CA ASN A 161 -14.66 9.04 7.43
C ASN A 161 -13.25 8.51 7.71
N GLN A 162 -12.71 7.79 6.73
CA GLN A 162 -11.41 7.15 6.80
C GLN A 162 -10.37 7.94 6.01
N ILE A 163 -9.12 7.92 6.47
CA ILE A 163 -7.97 8.31 5.67
C ILE A 163 -7.46 7.02 5.04
N LEU A 164 -7.61 6.91 3.72
CA LEU A 164 -7.30 5.72 2.95
C LEU A 164 -6.19 6.02 1.95
N VAL A 165 -5.15 5.19 1.95
CA VAL A 165 -4.09 5.20 0.95
C VAL A 165 -4.10 3.87 0.23
N ARG A 166 -3.99 3.91 -1.10
CA ARG A 166 -3.80 2.74 -1.94
C ARG A 166 -2.44 2.80 -2.59
N ASP A 167 -1.71 1.69 -2.49
CA ASP A 167 -0.40 1.50 -3.09
C ASP A 167 -0.45 0.17 -3.83
N ILE A 168 -0.17 0.19 -5.13
CA ILE A 168 -0.45 -0.94 -6.00
C ILE A 168 0.71 -1.90 -6.18
N ASP A 169 1.88 -1.59 -5.63
CA ASP A 169 3.04 -2.48 -5.69
C ASP A 169 2.69 -3.83 -5.03
N LEU A 170 3.21 -4.94 -5.56
CA LEU A 170 2.86 -6.27 -5.08
C LEU A 170 3.39 -6.54 -3.67
N THR A 171 4.47 -5.87 -3.26
CA THR A 171 5.16 -6.12 -1.98
C THR A 171 4.99 -5.03 -0.92
N THR A 172 4.17 -4.00 -1.15
CA THR A 172 3.89 -2.98 -0.13
C THR A 172 3.27 -3.63 1.11
N GLN A 173 3.96 -3.50 2.24
CA GLN A 173 3.57 -4.15 3.50
C GLN A 173 2.78 -3.23 4.41
N ARG A 174 3.13 -1.94 4.41
CA ARG A 174 2.49 -0.91 5.24
C ARG A 174 2.82 0.48 4.71
N ILE A 175 2.03 1.45 5.16
CA ILE A 175 2.29 2.87 4.97
C ILE A 175 2.71 3.48 6.29
N ASN A 176 3.80 4.25 6.28
CA ASN A 176 4.13 5.17 7.36
C ASN A 176 3.39 6.49 7.13
N PHE A 177 2.51 6.80 8.07
CA PHE A 177 1.84 8.09 8.12
C PHE A 177 2.58 9.05 9.05
N GLU A 178 2.75 10.30 8.61
CA GLU A 178 3.36 11.36 9.41
C GLU A 178 2.59 12.68 9.21
N ILE A 179 2.62 13.56 10.21
CA ILE A 179 2.10 14.93 10.10
C ILE A 179 3.30 15.88 9.99
N LEU A 180 3.31 16.75 8.98
CA LEU A 180 4.45 17.64 8.72
C LEU A 180 4.57 18.76 9.78
N ASP A 181 3.44 19.37 10.17
CA ASP A 181 3.42 20.46 11.15
C ASP A 181 2.04 20.57 11.84
N ASN A 182 1.90 19.97 13.02
CA ASN A 182 0.75 20.15 13.90
C ASN A 182 1.03 19.54 15.30
N SER A 183 0.71 20.26 16.38
CA SER A 183 0.86 19.75 17.75
C SER A 183 -0.43 19.22 18.39
N TYR A 184 -1.58 19.41 17.74
CA TYR A 184 -2.91 19.08 18.24
C TYR A 184 -3.37 17.67 17.88
N PHE A 185 -2.76 17.06 16.85
CA PHE A 185 -3.14 15.77 16.33
C PHE A 185 -1.95 14.81 16.20
N ILE A 186 -2.26 13.52 16.23
CA ILE A 186 -1.34 12.42 15.92
C ILE A 186 -2.01 11.50 14.89
N ILE A 187 -1.22 11.00 13.95
CA ILE A 187 -1.64 10.04 12.95
C ILE A 187 -0.87 8.73 13.14
N ASP A 188 -1.58 7.61 13.16
CA ASP A 188 -1.03 6.27 13.31
C ASP A 188 -1.49 5.37 12.15
N TYR A 189 -0.68 4.35 11.83
CA TYR A 189 -1.09 3.29 10.91
C TYR A 189 -2.22 2.44 11.54
N ASP A 190 -3.31 2.25 10.79
CA ASP A 190 -4.42 1.40 11.17
C ASP A 190 -4.41 0.11 10.35
N ALA A 191 -4.10 -1.00 11.04
CA ALA A 191 -3.99 -2.34 10.45
C ALA A 191 -5.36 -3.03 10.24
N SER A 192 -6.47 -2.32 10.36
CA SER A 192 -7.82 -2.89 10.21
C SER A 192 -8.29 -3.07 8.76
N SER A 193 -7.56 -2.54 7.78
CA SER A 193 -7.87 -2.78 6.37
C SER A 193 -7.78 -4.28 6.05
N THR A 194 -8.82 -4.79 5.38
CA THR A 194 -8.84 -6.17 4.86
C THR A 194 -8.82 -6.22 3.35
N THR A 195 -8.89 -5.06 2.69
CA THR A 195 -8.76 -4.95 1.24
C THR A 195 -7.27 -4.96 0.90
N PRO A 196 -6.81 -5.87 0.02
CA PRO A 196 -5.43 -5.86 -0.43
C PRO A 196 -5.07 -4.50 -1.01
N LYS A 197 -3.81 -4.07 -0.81
CA LYS A 197 -3.26 -2.83 -1.37
C LYS A 197 -3.88 -1.53 -0.80
N GLU A 198 -4.75 -1.63 0.19
CA GLU A 198 -5.39 -0.50 0.87
C GLU A 198 -4.92 -0.41 2.32
N PHE A 199 -4.55 0.80 2.73
CA PHE A 199 -3.94 1.10 4.01
C PHE A 199 -4.68 2.25 4.67
N LEU A 200 -5.04 2.08 5.94
CA LEU A 200 -5.83 3.06 6.69
C LEU A 200 -4.95 3.81 7.68
N ALA A 201 -5.37 5.04 8.00
CA ALA A 201 -4.77 5.82 9.08
C ALA A 201 -5.79 6.18 10.17
N SER A 202 -5.30 6.24 11.41
CA SER A 202 -6.03 6.65 12.59
C SER A 202 -5.59 8.05 12.99
N LEU A 203 -6.49 9.03 12.96
CA LEU A 203 -6.21 10.41 13.37
C LEU A 203 -6.85 10.67 14.73
N LYS A 204 -6.06 11.14 15.71
CA LYS A 204 -6.51 11.43 17.08
C LYS A 204 -6.01 12.77 17.57
N THR A 205 -6.72 13.36 18.52
CA THR A 205 -6.22 14.53 19.25
C THR A 205 -5.13 14.13 20.23
N THR A 206 -4.12 14.98 20.39
CA THR A 206 -3.07 14.84 21.42
C THR A 206 -3.37 15.69 22.66
N THR A 207 -4.16 16.75 22.51
CA THR A 207 -4.49 17.72 23.54
C THR A 207 -6.00 18.00 23.58
N PHE A 208 -6.44 18.70 24.61
CA PHE A 208 -7.82 19.16 24.74
C PHE A 208 -8.06 20.35 23.81
N ILE A 209 -9.01 20.22 22.89
CA ILE A 209 -9.42 21.29 21.96
C ILE A 209 -10.77 21.82 22.42
N ARG A 210 -10.78 23.01 23.04
CA ARG A 210 -11.99 23.62 23.60
C ARG A 210 -12.96 24.09 22.53
N ASN A 211 -12.44 24.75 21.50
CA ASN A 211 -13.17 25.30 20.36
C ASN A 211 -12.30 25.23 19.10
N ILE A 212 -12.94 25.36 17.93
CA ILE A 212 -12.28 25.42 16.62
C ILE A 212 -12.86 26.66 15.91
N PRO A 213 -12.32 27.86 16.18
CA PRO A 213 -12.88 29.11 15.66
C PRO A 213 -12.62 29.28 14.16
N GLU A 214 -11.53 28.69 13.66
CA GLU A 214 -11.15 28.65 12.25
C GLU A 214 -10.79 27.21 11.87
N THR A 215 -10.88 26.89 10.59
CA THR A 215 -10.51 25.55 10.10
C THR A 215 -9.05 25.26 10.42
N ILE A 216 -8.79 24.17 11.11
CA ILE A 216 -7.44 23.67 11.33
C ILE A 216 -7.02 22.91 10.08
N GLU A 217 -6.00 23.40 9.39
CA GLU A 217 -5.47 22.79 8.17
C GLU A 217 -4.02 22.34 8.40
N PHE A 218 -3.68 21.10 8.00
CA PHE A 218 -2.31 20.59 8.04
C PHE A 218 -2.09 19.50 6.99
N ILE A 219 -0.82 19.23 6.68
CA ILE A 219 -0.42 18.23 5.69
C ILE A 219 -0.02 16.94 6.40
N ILE A 220 -0.50 15.82 5.85
CA ILE A 220 -0.04 14.48 6.17
C ILE A 220 0.74 13.89 5.00
N SER A 221 1.70 13.03 5.30
CA SER A 221 2.42 12.24 4.31
C SER A 221 2.17 10.75 4.49
N ALA A 222 2.14 10.02 3.38
CA ALA A 222 2.08 8.57 3.31
C ALA A 222 3.32 8.05 2.59
N THR A 223 4.16 7.30 3.29
CA THR A 223 5.38 6.70 2.73
C THR A 223 5.30 5.18 2.77
N ASP A 224 5.47 4.55 1.62
CA ASP A 224 5.49 3.09 1.47
C ASP A 224 6.56 2.40 2.33
N VAL A 225 6.38 1.09 2.55
CA VAL A 225 7.39 0.20 3.12
C VAL A 225 7.20 -1.16 2.46
N ASP A 226 8.19 -1.61 1.73
CA ASP A 226 8.13 -2.82 0.91
C ASP A 226 9.33 -3.77 1.16
N LEU A 227 9.47 -4.79 0.31
CA LEU A 227 10.55 -5.77 0.36
C LEU A 227 11.53 -5.68 -0.82
N THR A 228 11.36 -4.72 -1.73
CA THR A 228 12.14 -4.60 -2.97
C THR A 228 13.57 -4.14 -2.71
N GLY A 229 13.74 -3.28 -1.70
CA GLY A 229 15.00 -2.57 -1.41
C GLY A 229 15.20 -1.32 -2.24
N ASP A 230 14.21 -0.94 -3.06
CA ASP A 230 14.18 0.32 -3.78
C ASP A 230 13.93 1.52 -2.84
N PRO A 231 14.21 2.77 -3.28
CA PRO A 231 13.93 3.94 -2.48
C PRO A 231 12.43 4.09 -2.19
N ARG A 232 12.13 4.37 -0.92
CA ARG A 232 10.78 4.64 -0.45
C ARG A 232 10.15 5.83 -1.17
N ARG A 233 8.85 5.74 -1.44
CA ARG A 233 8.06 6.73 -2.16
C ARG A 233 7.01 7.34 -1.23
N THR A 234 6.76 8.63 -1.43
CA THR A 234 5.92 9.42 -0.53
C THR A 234 4.93 10.27 -1.32
N SER A 235 3.69 10.29 -0.86
CA SER A 235 2.68 11.27 -1.29
C SER A 235 2.14 12.05 -0.09
N ASN A 236 1.46 13.17 -0.37
CA ASN A 236 0.92 14.06 0.66
C ASN A 236 -0.58 14.28 0.44
N ALA A 237 -1.28 14.58 1.53
CA ALA A 237 -2.68 15.02 1.53
C ALA A 237 -2.90 16.13 2.56
N THR A 238 -3.96 16.91 2.36
CA THR A 238 -4.38 17.98 3.25
C THR A 238 -5.52 17.51 4.14
N ILE A 239 -5.40 17.74 5.45
CA ILE A 239 -6.47 17.53 6.42
C ILE A 239 -7.06 18.89 6.80
N ARG A 240 -8.39 19.00 6.77
CA ARG A 240 -9.15 20.15 7.25
C ARG A 240 -10.11 19.73 8.34
N ILE A 241 -10.01 20.36 9.51
CA ILE A 241 -10.90 20.10 10.64
C ILE A 241 -11.61 21.39 10.99
N GLN A 242 -12.94 21.37 10.90
CA GLN A 242 -13.80 22.52 11.18
C GLN A 242 -14.83 22.18 12.25
N SER A 243 -15.35 23.21 12.92
CA SER A 243 -16.47 23.04 13.84
C SER A 243 -17.79 22.95 13.08
N ASP A 244 -18.73 22.11 13.55
CA ASP A 244 -20.13 22.15 13.13
C ASP A 244 -20.86 23.43 13.60
N GLY A 245 -20.31 24.15 14.58
CA GLY A 245 -20.92 25.36 15.15
C GLY A 245 -22.24 25.13 15.90
N SER A 246 -22.74 23.89 15.96
CA SER A 246 -23.97 23.53 16.64
C SER A 246 -23.87 23.58 18.17
N PHE A 247 -22.66 23.57 18.70
CA PHE A 247 -22.37 23.70 20.12
C PHE A 247 -21.08 24.50 20.35
N GLU A 248 -21.22 25.66 21.00
CA GLU A 248 -20.09 26.46 21.46
C GLU A 248 -20.11 26.51 22.98
N LEU A 249 -19.01 26.12 23.62
CA LEU A 249 -18.83 26.41 25.03
C LEU A 249 -18.69 27.94 25.18
N PRO A 250 -19.38 28.57 26.15
CA PRO A 250 -19.20 29.99 26.41
C PRO A 250 -17.72 30.28 26.68
N GLU A 251 -17.21 31.41 26.21
CA GLU A 251 -15.84 31.84 26.52
C GLU A 251 -15.61 31.83 28.03
N GLU A 252 -14.44 31.34 28.46
CA GLU A 252 -14.09 31.36 29.88
C GLU A 252 -13.95 32.83 30.32
N LEU A 253 -14.62 33.18 31.40
CA LEU A 253 -14.58 34.54 31.94
C LEU A 253 -13.22 34.76 32.59
N VAL A 254 -12.39 35.59 31.96
CA VAL A 254 -11.06 35.92 32.47
C VAL A 254 -11.08 37.33 33.04
N PHE A 255 -10.74 37.48 34.32
CA PHE A 255 -10.58 38.80 34.92
C PHE A 255 -9.54 39.62 34.16
N SER A 256 -9.81 40.91 33.97
CA SER A 256 -8.90 41.84 33.31
C SER A 256 -7.57 41.99 34.07
N GLN A 257 -7.57 41.72 35.37
CA GLN A 257 -6.40 41.77 36.24
C GLN A 257 -6.38 40.59 37.20
N THR A 258 -5.17 40.18 37.60
CA THR A 258 -4.98 39.13 38.62
C THR A 258 -5.23 39.66 40.03
N PHE A 259 -4.98 40.96 40.26
CA PHE A 259 -5.16 41.62 41.56
C PHE A 259 -5.88 42.94 41.36
N TYR A 260 -6.82 43.26 42.25
CA TYR A 260 -7.53 44.53 42.28
C TYR A 260 -7.25 45.21 43.62
N LEU A 261 -6.83 46.47 43.58
CA LEU A 261 -6.57 47.26 44.78
C LEU A 261 -7.82 48.03 45.19
N ALA A 262 -8.08 48.10 46.50
CA ALA A 262 -9.18 48.84 47.07
C ALA A 262 -8.76 49.54 48.36
N ASP A 263 -9.30 50.73 48.58
CA ASP A 263 -9.16 51.48 49.82
C ASP A 263 -10.38 51.21 50.72
N TYR A 264 -10.13 51.04 52.01
CA TYR A 264 -11.19 50.96 53.02
C TYR A 264 -11.35 52.33 53.68
N THR A 265 -12.52 52.94 53.55
CA THR A 265 -12.77 54.30 54.05
C THR A 265 -13.24 54.31 55.51
N GLU A 266 -13.09 55.46 56.18
CA GLU A 266 -13.61 55.68 57.55
C GLU A 266 -15.13 55.52 57.66
N GLU A 267 -15.84 55.58 56.53
CA GLU A 267 -17.28 55.35 56.41
C GLU A 267 -17.64 53.87 56.21
N ASN A 268 -16.67 52.97 56.41
CA ASN A 268 -16.78 51.52 56.21
C ASN A 268 -17.15 51.11 54.77
N GLN A 269 -16.70 51.89 53.77
CA GLN A 269 -16.92 51.59 52.36
C GLN A 269 -15.65 51.04 51.72
N ILE A 270 -15.82 50.09 50.79
CA ILE A 270 -14.74 49.62 49.92
C ILE A 270 -14.77 50.45 48.65
N ARG A 271 -13.69 51.20 48.39
CA ARG A 271 -13.52 51.95 47.15
C ARG A 271 -12.44 51.29 46.30
N LEU A 272 -12.87 50.62 45.23
CA LEU A 272 -11.95 50.06 44.23
C LEU A 272 -11.17 51.20 43.55
N GLN A 273 -9.86 51.04 43.40
CA GLN A 273 -9.03 51.99 42.63
C GLN A 273 -9.33 51.87 41.13
N GLU A 274 -9.61 50.66 40.67
CA GLU A 274 -10.04 50.36 39.30
C GLU A 274 -11.22 49.37 39.31
N PRO A 275 -12.19 49.49 38.38
CA PRO A 275 -13.34 48.60 38.33
C PRO A 275 -12.91 47.17 37.96
N ILE A 276 -13.55 46.18 38.58
CA ILE A 276 -13.40 44.77 38.19
C ILE A 276 -14.09 44.58 36.84
N THR A 277 -13.33 44.13 35.85
CA THR A 277 -13.82 43.86 34.49
C THR A 277 -13.30 42.51 34.02
N LEU A 278 -13.92 41.94 32.99
CA LEU A 278 -13.37 40.80 32.27
C LEU A 278 -12.55 41.30 31.08
N GLN A 279 -11.59 40.52 30.61
CA GLN A 279 -10.82 40.85 29.41
C GLN A 279 -11.71 41.02 28.18
N GLN A 280 -12.82 40.28 28.12
CA GLN A 280 -13.80 40.32 27.03
C GLN A 280 -14.78 41.50 27.14
N GLY A 281 -14.64 42.37 28.14
CA GLY A 281 -15.56 43.47 28.41
C GLY A 281 -16.69 43.10 29.36
N TYR A 282 -17.79 43.85 29.30
CA TYR A 282 -18.92 43.72 30.23
C TYR A 282 -20.11 43.07 29.53
N HIS A 283 -20.58 41.93 30.04
CA HIS A 283 -21.88 41.37 29.68
C HIS A 283 -22.92 41.82 30.71
N GLU A 284 -24.09 42.27 30.27
CA GLU A 284 -25.14 42.87 31.12
C GLU A 284 -25.67 41.97 32.24
N GLN A 285 -25.36 40.67 32.18
CA GLN A 285 -25.77 39.65 33.15
C GLN A 285 -24.68 39.34 34.19
N VAL A 286 -23.49 39.94 34.11
CA VAL A 286 -22.41 39.70 35.08
C VAL A 286 -22.58 40.62 36.27
N THR A 287 -22.74 40.02 37.46
CA THR A 287 -22.79 40.76 38.72
C THR A 287 -21.60 40.37 39.59
N PHE A 288 -20.83 41.37 40.02
CA PHE A 288 -19.77 41.16 41.00
C PHE A 288 -20.34 41.43 42.38
N SER A 289 -20.20 40.47 43.30
CA SER A 289 -20.56 40.67 44.71
C SER A 289 -19.36 40.33 45.58
N LEU A 290 -19.08 41.19 46.54
CA LEU A 290 -18.02 41.01 47.52
C LEU A 290 -18.68 40.39 48.75
N VAL A 291 -18.48 39.08 48.93
CA VAL A 291 -19.07 38.35 50.06
C VAL A 291 -18.07 38.42 51.21
N SER A 292 -18.43 39.09 52.32
CA SER A 292 -17.63 39.03 53.54
C SER A 292 -17.72 37.63 54.14
N GLY A 293 -16.59 36.96 54.27
CA GLY A 293 -16.50 35.73 55.06
C GLY A 293 -16.65 36.07 56.54
N ILE A 294 -17.67 35.54 57.22
CA ILE A 294 -17.78 35.58 58.67
C ILE A 294 -16.62 34.76 59.24
N SER A 295 -15.62 35.42 59.82
CA SER A 295 -14.67 34.78 60.72
C SER A 295 -15.42 34.45 62.02
N ILE A 296 -15.77 33.18 62.20
CA ILE A 296 -16.15 32.65 63.51
C ILE A 296 -14.87 32.68 64.35
N LEU A 297 -14.74 33.69 65.20
CA LEU A 297 -13.84 33.64 66.35
C LEU A 297 -14.66 33.05 67.50
N ASP A 298 -14.56 31.73 67.68
CA ASP A 298 -14.79 31.12 68.99
C ASP A 298 -13.57 31.48 69.85
N GLU A 299 -13.73 32.45 70.75
CA GLU A 299 -12.84 32.60 71.91
C GLU A 299 -13.49 31.96 73.14
N HIS A 300 -12.76 31.00 73.71
CA HIS A 300 -12.97 30.44 75.05
C HIS A 300 -12.63 31.45 76.15
#